data_AF-A0A6V6ZBY0-F1
#
_entry.id   AF-A0A6V6ZBY0-F1
#
_cell.length_a   1.000
_cell.length_b   1.000
_cell.length_c   1.000
_cell.angle_alpha   90.00
_cell.angle_beta   90.00
_cell.angle_gamma   90.00
#
_symmetry.space_group_name_H-M   'P 1'
#
loop_
_entity.id
_entity.type
_entity.pdbx_description
1 polymer ?
#
loop_
_entity_poly.entity_id
_entity_poly.type
_entity_poly.pdbx_seq_one_letter_code
_entity_poly.pdbx_strand_id
1 'polypeptide(L)'
;MSLKFFFTFIFLLATVKLFATAQVPDYLIVEKDTLSIQSNPLESYFKEHPIPANLITLMSSANWRGYIAYFKFLDGKLVVENIYKEEYKEDDKGNSHFFLTSIYKNIFGENKNFECSYYSGLLICPSGKILHYVHMGYSSLYENYNLIELKDGVKVKSKKLTAQEFMDYKKDYFKYYKKTEEYQQKAKEFKEMTDDVDKKLDLSISGNSKNKKKENKYLKEKEAAYKADKEVESFMFIFLNDYMKTIEIPVN
;
A
#
# COMPACT_ATOMS: atom_id res chain seq x y z
N MET A 1 46.77 12.00 17.54
CA MET A 1 46.69 11.17 16.31
C MET A 1 45.28 10.62 16.24
N SER A 2 44.49 11.12 15.30
CA SER A 2 43.03 10.94 15.21
C SER A 2 42.64 9.52 14.80
N LEU A 3 41.86 8.83 15.62
CA LEU A 3 41.28 7.54 15.28
C LEU A 3 39.96 7.78 14.53
N LYS A 4 39.98 7.66 13.20
CA LYS A 4 38.79 7.78 12.35
C LYS A 4 37.89 6.55 12.58
N PHE A 5 36.75 6.75 13.23
CA PHE A 5 35.68 5.74 13.27
C PHE A 5 35.00 5.69 11.90
N PHE A 6 35.26 4.62 11.14
CA PHE A 6 34.51 4.30 9.94
C PHE A 6 33.20 3.62 10.38
N PHE A 7 32.09 4.37 10.41
CA PHE A 7 30.76 3.80 10.59
C PHE A 7 30.35 3.10 9.28
N THR A 8 30.69 1.82 9.16
CA THR A 8 30.14 0.98 8.09
C THR A 8 28.71 0.61 8.48
N PHE A 9 27.74 1.32 7.92
CA PHE A 9 26.31 1.02 8.01
C PHE A 9 26.05 -0.29 7.24
N ILE A 10 26.16 -1.44 7.93
CA ILE A 10 25.79 -2.73 7.35
C ILE A 10 24.26 -2.80 7.32
N PHE A 11 23.71 -2.49 6.15
CA PHE A 11 22.33 -2.74 5.77
C PHE A 11 22.15 -4.28 5.66
N LEU A 12 21.98 -4.96 6.79
CA LEU A 12 21.62 -6.38 6.81
C LEU A 12 20.11 -6.51 6.58
N LEU A 13 19.68 -6.21 5.36
CA LEU A 13 18.36 -6.64 4.86
C LEU A 13 18.41 -8.17 4.79
N ALA A 14 17.92 -8.84 5.83
CA ALA A 14 17.63 -10.26 5.76
C ALA A 14 16.66 -10.47 4.59
N THR A 15 17.13 -11.19 3.58
CA THR A 15 16.42 -11.51 2.35
C THR A 15 15.33 -12.52 2.62
N VAL A 16 14.22 -12.08 3.20
CA VAL A 16 12.95 -12.75 2.92
C VAL A 16 12.50 -12.17 1.59
N LYS A 17 12.79 -12.88 0.49
CA LYS A 17 12.12 -12.62 -0.79
C LYS A 17 10.65 -13.04 -0.61
N LEU A 18 9.90 -12.23 0.12
CA LEU A 18 8.46 -12.25 0.03
C LEU A 18 8.15 -11.92 -1.43
N PHE A 19 7.64 -12.90 -2.17
CA PHE A 19 7.11 -12.72 -3.51
C PHE A 19 5.84 -11.87 -3.41
N ALA A 20 5.97 -10.59 -3.10
CA ALA A 20 4.88 -9.68 -3.35
C ALA A 20 4.88 -9.35 -4.83
N THR A 21 3.67 -9.11 -5.32
CA THR A 21 3.43 -8.57 -6.65
C THR A 21 2.98 -7.13 -6.47
N ALA A 22 3.36 -6.24 -7.40
CA ALA A 22 2.89 -4.87 -7.36
C ALA A 22 1.35 -4.86 -7.43
N GLN A 23 0.74 -4.00 -6.64
CA GLN A 23 -0.71 -3.91 -6.57
C GLN A 23 -1.26 -3.28 -7.86
N VAL A 24 -2.29 -3.88 -8.44
CA VAL A 24 -3.05 -3.28 -9.55
C VAL A 24 -3.70 -1.99 -9.05
N PRO A 25 -3.43 -0.84 -9.71
CA PRO A 25 -3.93 0.46 -9.26
C PRO A 25 -5.41 0.63 -9.60
N ASP A 26 -6.05 1.53 -8.87
CA ASP A 26 -7.26 2.19 -9.35
C ASP A 26 -6.89 3.32 -10.33
N TYR A 27 -7.87 3.91 -10.98
CA TYR A 27 -7.66 4.91 -12.03
C TYR A 27 -8.48 6.18 -11.80
N LEU A 28 -7.87 7.33 -12.10
CA LEU A 28 -8.52 8.63 -12.11
C LEU A 28 -8.60 9.15 -13.55
N ILE A 29 -9.81 9.34 -14.04
CA ILE A 29 -10.07 9.93 -15.36
C ILE A 29 -10.01 11.45 -15.21
N VAL A 30 -9.12 12.09 -15.98
CA VAL A 30 -8.94 13.54 -16.03
C VAL A 30 -9.01 13.98 -17.48
N GLU A 31 -10.11 14.60 -17.87
CA GLU A 31 -10.39 14.99 -19.25
C GLU A 31 -10.27 13.81 -20.23
N LYS A 32 -9.19 13.78 -21.03
CA LYS A 32 -8.89 12.73 -22.02
C LYS A 32 -7.81 11.74 -21.54
N ASP A 33 -7.29 11.94 -20.34
CA ASP A 33 -6.22 11.12 -19.75
C ASP A 33 -6.76 10.26 -18.61
N THR A 34 -6.06 9.18 -18.31
CA THR A 34 -6.39 8.24 -17.23
C THR A 34 -5.14 7.97 -16.42
N LEU A 35 -5.11 8.50 -15.21
CA LEU A 35 -3.97 8.40 -14.31
C LEU A 35 -4.13 7.18 -13.40
N SER A 36 -3.07 6.40 -13.22
CA SER A 36 -3.05 5.38 -12.16
C SER A 36 -3.04 6.05 -10.78
N ILE A 37 -3.64 5.40 -9.79
CA ILE A 37 -3.71 5.86 -8.40
C ILE A 37 -2.96 4.86 -7.52
N GLN A 38 -2.00 5.37 -6.74
CA GLN A 38 -1.24 4.63 -5.74
C GLN A 38 -1.82 4.81 -4.33
N SER A 39 -3.14 4.68 -4.21
CA SER A 39 -3.95 4.74 -2.98
C SER A 39 -5.27 4.02 -3.23
N ASN A 40 -6.03 3.67 -2.18
CA ASN A 40 -7.26 2.86 -2.30
C ASN A 40 -8.53 3.59 -1.78
N PRO A 41 -9.19 4.47 -2.57
CA PRO A 41 -10.28 5.31 -2.05
C PRO A 41 -11.56 4.56 -1.61
N LEU A 42 -11.81 3.36 -2.13
CA LEU A 42 -12.97 2.54 -1.72
C LEU A 42 -12.68 1.62 -0.53
N GLU A 43 -11.45 1.55 -0.02
CA GLU A 43 -11.10 0.56 1.00
C GLU A 43 -11.86 0.75 2.31
N SER A 44 -12.00 1.99 2.80
CA SER A 44 -12.79 2.28 3.99
C SER A 44 -14.29 2.04 3.79
N TYR A 45 -14.80 2.32 2.59
CA TYR A 45 -16.19 2.03 2.25
C TYR A 45 -16.49 0.53 2.31
N PHE A 46 -15.63 -0.31 1.73
CA PHE A 46 -15.83 -1.75 1.72
C PHE A 46 -15.58 -2.43 3.08
N LYS A 47 -14.97 -1.75 4.05
CA LYS A 47 -14.94 -2.23 5.45
C LYS A 47 -16.34 -2.23 6.08
N GLU A 48 -17.12 -1.18 5.81
CA GLU A 48 -18.49 -1.03 6.34
C GLU A 48 -19.56 -1.64 5.41
N HIS A 49 -19.25 -1.75 4.11
CA HIS A 49 -20.13 -2.29 3.08
C HIS A 49 -19.43 -3.42 2.31
N PRO A 50 -19.19 -4.59 2.92
CA PRO A 50 -18.43 -5.67 2.27
C PRO A 50 -18.98 -6.04 0.89
N ILE A 51 -18.08 -6.27 -0.05
CA ILE A 51 -18.44 -6.75 -1.39
C ILE A 51 -19.13 -8.13 -1.24
N PRO A 52 -20.26 -8.37 -1.91
CA PRO A 52 -20.92 -9.69 -1.85
C PRO A 52 -19.95 -10.81 -2.24
N ALA A 53 -19.86 -11.85 -1.40
CA ALA A 53 -18.84 -12.90 -1.53
C ALA A 53 -18.88 -13.66 -2.87
N ASN A 54 -20.04 -13.73 -3.52
CA ASN A 54 -20.22 -14.38 -4.81
C ASN A 54 -19.94 -13.46 -6.01
N LEU A 55 -19.70 -12.17 -5.79
CA LEU A 55 -19.51 -11.21 -6.86
C LEU A 55 -18.08 -11.26 -7.41
N ILE A 56 -17.09 -11.35 -6.52
CA ILE A 56 -15.68 -11.50 -6.88
C ILE A 56 -15.35 -12.99 -6.92
N THR A 57 -15.18 -13.49 -8.14
CA THR A 57 -14.94 -14.91 -8.41
C THR A 57 -13.47 -15.25 -8.61
N LEU A 58 -12.62 -14.22 -8.74
CA LEU A 58 -11.20 -14.35 -9.05
C LEU A 58 -10.41 -13.31 -8.27
N MET A 59 -9.28 -13.74 -7.71
CA MET A 59 -8.31 -12.88 -7.05
C MET A 59 -6.91 -13.29 -7.52
N SER A 60 -6.04 -12.32 -7.71
CA SER A 60 -4.64 -12.55 -8.07
C SER A 60 -3.71 -12.00 -6.99
N SER A 61 -2.44 -12.43 -6.98
CA SER A 61 -1.43 -11.87 -6.08
C SER A 61 -1.17 -10.38 -6.31
N ALA A 62 -1.52 -9.88 -7.50
CA ALA A 62 -1.44 -8.46 -7.86
C ALA A 62 -2.72 -7.69 -7.51
N ASN A 63 -3.86 -8.36 -7.34
CA ASN A 63 -5.16 -7.74 -7.07
C ASN A 63 -5.94 -8.48 -5.98
N TRP A 64 -5.44 -8.40 -4.75
CA TRP A 64 -6.12 -8.99 -3.59
C TRP A 64 -7.40 -8.25 -3.19
N ARG A 65 -7.63 -7.04 -3.71
CA ARG A 65 -8.87 -6.29 -3.52
C ARG A 65 -10.03 -6.89 -4.32
N GLY A 66 -9.72 -7.61 -5.39
CA GLY A 66 -10.71 -8.25 -6.26
C GLY A 66 -11.44 -7.30 -7.21
N TYR A 67 -11.10 -6.01 -7.21
CA TYR A 67 -11.70 -5.01 -8.09
C TYR A 67 -10.68 -4.00 -8.59
N ILE A 68 -11.05 -3.28 -9.64
CA ILE A 68 -10.35 -2.11 -10.18
C ILE A 68 -11.37 -0.99 -10.29
N ALA A 69 -11.19 0.10 -9.54
CA ALA A 69 -12.09 1.25 -9.58
C ALA A 69 -11.58 2.34 -10.52
N TYR A 70 -12.52 2.99 -11.19
CA TYR A 70 -12.31 4.18 -12.00
C TYR A 70 -13.07 5.34 -11.36
N PHE A 71 -12.38 6.44 -11.14
CA PHE A 71 -12.91 7.65 -10.54
C PHE A 71 -12.85 8.81 -11.53
N LYS A 72 -13.65 9.84 -11.27
CA LYS A 72 -13.55 11.13 -11.93
C LYS A 72 -13.91 12.24 -10.95
N PHE A 73 -13.61 13.48 -11.33
CA PHE A 73 -14.13 14.64 -10.63
C PHE A 73 -15.39 15.17 -11.32
N LEU A 74 -16.46 15.33 -10.56
CA LEU A 74 -17.66 16.07 -10.95
C LEU A 74 -17.84 17.24 -9.99
N ASP A 75 -17.83 18.47 -10.50
CA ASP A 75 -17.94 19.70 -9.71
C ASP A 75 -17.00 19.74 -8.49
N GLY A 76 -15.77 19.25 -8.68
CA GLY A 76 -14.73 19.20 -7.64
C GLY A 76 -14.86 18.04 -6.65
N LYS A 77 -15.89 17.20 -6.75
CA LYS A 77 -16.10 16.01 -5.93
C LYS A 77 -15.59 14.75 -6.62
N LEU A 78 -14.92 13.89 -5.87
CA LEU A 78 -14.52 12.57 -6.31
C LEU A 78 -15.76 11.67 -6.37
N VAL A 79 -16.02 11.10 -7.54
CA VAL A 79 -17.09 10.13 -7.76
C VAL A 79 -16.55 8.87 -8.41
N VAL A 80 -17.20 7.73 -8.14
CA VAL A 80 -16.91 6.48 -8.85
C VAL A 80 -17.58 6.53 -10.22
N GLU A 81 -16.76 6.45 -11.28
CA GLU A 81 -17.22 6.28 -12.65
C GLU A 81 -17.62 4.83 -12.90
N ASN A 82 -16.76 3.89 -12.52
CA ASN A 82 -17.04 2.47 -12.67
C ASN A 82 -16.20 1.65 -11.68
N ILE A 83 -16.61 0.41 -11.45
CA ILE A 83 -15.84 -0.59 -10.72
C ILE A 83 -15.92 -1.90 -11.51
N TYR A 84 -14.76 -2.50 -11.74
CA TYR A 84 -14.63 -3.72 -12.53
C TYR A 84 -14.08 -4.86 -11.69
N LYS A 85 -14.50 -6.07 -12.01
CA LYS A 85 -13.80 -7.29 -11.60
C LYS A 85 -13.06 -7.91 -12.79
N GLU A 86 -12.01 -8.65 -12.49
CA GLU A 86 -11.26 -9.43 -13.46
C GLU A 86 -11.97 -10.75 -13.73
N GLU A 87 -12.11 -11.11 -15.02
CA GLU A 87 -12.67 -12.39 -15.44
C GLU A 87 -11.83 -13.03 -16.55
N TYR A 88 -11.88 -14.36 -16.61
CA TYR A 88 -11.28 -15.16 -17.68
C TYR A 88 -12.37 -16.03 -18.33
N LYS A 89 -12.34 -16.11 -19.65
CA LYS A 89 -13.21 -17.02 -20.42
C LYS A 89 -12.36 -17.83 -21.37
N GLU A 90 -12.54 -19.13 -21.33
CA GLU A 90 -11.93 -20.05 -22.28
C GLU A 90 -12.71 -20.02 -23.59
N ASP A 91 -12.01 -19.97 -24.72
CA ASP A 91 -12.60 -20.16 -26.04
C ASP A 91 -12.70 -21.66 -26.42
N ASP A 92 -13.39 -21.97 -27.52
CA ASP A 92 -13.58 -23.35 -27.99
C ASP A 92 -12.26 -24.07 -28.37
N LYS A 93 -11.13 -23.34 -28.39
CA LYS A 93 -9.78 -23.87 -28.67
C LYS A 93 -8.94 -24.03 -27.40
N GLY A 94 -9.50 -23.77 -26.22
CA GLY A 94 -8.80 -23.87 -24.94
C GLY A 94 -7.96 -22.65 -24.58
N ASN A 95 -8.07 -21.52 -25.29
CA ASN A 95 -7.32 -20.31 -24.92
C ASN A 95 -8.10 -19.49 -23.90
N SER A 96 -7.42 -19.04 -22.85
CA SER A 96 -7.99 -18.17 -21.83
C SER A 96 -7.88 -16.70 -22.21
N HIS A 97 -9.00 -15.99 -22.21
CA HIS A 97 -9.08 -14.57 -22.53
C HIS A 97 -9.45 -13.76 -21.30
N PHE A 98 -8.64 -12.75 -20.99
CA PHE A 98 -8.88 -11.79 -19.91
C PHE A 98 -9.86 -10.70 -20.34
N PHE A 99 -10.79 -10.34 -19.46
CA PHE A 99 -11.66 -9.19 -19.64
C PHE A 99 -12.07 -8.58 -18.28
N LEU A 100 -12.53 -7.33 -18.34
CA LEU A 100 -13.06 -6.60 -17.20
C LEU A 100 -14.58 -6.52 -17.30
N THR A 101 -15.27 -6.95 -16.25
CA THR A 101 -16.73 -6.87 -16.15
C THR A 101 -17.11 -5.82 -15.13
N SER A 102 -17.94 -4.86 -15.55
CA SER A 102 -18.46 -3.84 -14.64
C SER A 102 -19.36 -4.51 -13.60
N ILE A 103 -19.09 -4.20 -12.33
CA ILE A 103 -19.90 -4.62 -11.17
C ILE A 103 -20.54 -3.41 -10.49
N TYR A 104 -20.56 -2.26 -11.16
CA TYR A 104 -21.05 -1.01 -10.58
C TYR A 104 -22.47 -1.11 -10.05
N LYS A 105 -23.39 -1.66 -10.86
CA LYS A 105 -24.79 -1.85 -10.43
C LYS A 105 -24.94 -2.83 -9.27
N ASN A 106 -24.05 -3.82 -9.17
CA ASN A 106 -24.04 -4.76 -8.05
C ASN A 106 -23.61 -4.11 -6.74
N ILE A 107 -22.77 -3.08 -6.80
CA ILE A 107 -22.23 -2.38 -5.62
C ILE A 107 -23.05 -1.14 -5.25
N PHE A 108 -23.42 -0.31 -6.23
CA PHE A 108 -24.02 1.01 -6.03
C PHE A 108 -25.47 1.13 -6.56
N GLY A 109 -26.03 0.05 -7.12
CA GLY A 109 -27.38 0.06 -7.68
C GLY A 109 -27.49 1.02 -8.88
N GLU A 110 -28.56 1.83 -8.89
CA GLU A 110 -28.83 2.81 -9.95
C GLU A 110 -28.20 4.19 -9.66
N ASN A 111 -27.37 4.33 -8.61
CA ASN A 111 -26.69 5.59 -8.30
C ASN A 111 -25.61 5.90 -9.34
N LYS A 112 -25.90 6.76 -10.31
CA LYS A 112 -24.99 7.07 -11.44
C LYS A 112 -23.69 7.78 -11.05
N ASN A 113 -23.64 8.44 -9.90
CA ASN A 113 -22.51 9.27 -9.47
C ASN A 113 -22.26 9.03 -7.98
N PHE A 114 -21.89 7.81 -7.61
CA PHE A 114 -21.56 7.51 -6.22
C PHE A 114 -20.44 8.42 -5.72
N GLU A 115 -20.78 9.40 -4.88
CA GLU A 115 -19.86 10.38 -4.32
C GLU A 115 -19.03 9.75 -3.18
N CYS A 116 -17.72 9.91 -3.24
CA CYS A 116 -16.80 9.41 -2.20
C CYS A 116 -16.71 10.39 -1.01
N SER A 117 -17.85 10.86 -0.48
CA SER A 117 -17.88 11.90 0.57
C SER A 117 -17.28 11.47 1.90
N TYR A 118 -17.12 10.16 2.11
CA TYR A 118 -16.45 9.59 3.29
C TYR A 118 -14.91 9.63 3.18
N TYR A 119 -14.35 9.93 2.00
CA TYR A 119 -12.93 9.81 1.75
C TYR A 119 -12.20 11.14 2.02
N SER A 120 -11.30 11.13 3.00
CA SER A 120 -10.33 12.20 3.26
C SER A 120 -8.93 11.62 3.18
N GLY A 121 -8.14 12.06 2.21
CA GLY A 121 -6.86 11.42 1.90
C GLY A 121 -6.14 12.05 0.71
N LEU A 122 -5.08 11.37 0.25
CA LEU A 122 -4.27 11.82 -0.86
C LEU A 122 -4.34 10.84 -2.04
N LEU A 123 -4.81 11.30 -3.20
CA LEU A 123 -4.57 10.55 -4.44
C LEU A 123 -3.14 10.80 -4.90
N ILE A 124 -2.36 9.72 -4.96
CA ILE A 124 -0.97 9.74 -5.43
C ILE A 124 -0.97 9.20 -6.86
N CYS A 125 -0.81 10.08 -7.85
CA CYS A 125 -0.91 9.70 -9.26
C CYS A 125 0.47 9.77 -9.94
N PRO A 126 1.21 8.66 -10.09
CA PRO A 126 2.49 8.65 -10.79
C PRO A 126 2.33 8.79 -12.31
N SER A 127 3.35 9.33 -12.98
CA SER A 127 3.43 9.39 -14.44
C SER A 127 4.87 9.38 -14.96
N GLY A 128 5.03 9.07 -16.25
CA GLY A 128 6.33 8.88 -16.88
C GLY A 128 6.88 7.47 -16.67
N LYS A 129 8.19 7.30 -16.88
CA LYS A 129 8.86 6.00 -16.77
C LYS A 129 8.99 5.56 -15.32
N ILE A 130 8.99 4.24 -15.10
CA ILE A 130 9.43 3.64 -13.84
C ILE A 130 10.95 3.80 -13.76
N LEU A 131 11.42 4.52 -12.75
CA LEU A 131 12.84 4.71 -12.46
C LEU A 131 13.39 3.56 -11.62
N HIS A 132 12.64 3.13 -10.61
CA HIS A 132 12.99 2.01 -9.74
C HIS A 132 11.78 1.12 -9.51
N TYR A 133 11.87 -0.11 -9.99
CA TYR A 133 10.81 -1.08 -9.85
C TYR A 133 10.88 -1.79 -8.50
N VAL A 134 9.74 -1.84 -7.81
CA VAL A 134 9.56 -2.54 -6.54
C VAL A 134 8.26 -3.31 -6.59
N HIS A 135 8.33 -4.62 -6.34
CA HIS A 135 7.20 -5.54 -6.44
C HIS A 135 6.26 -5.53 -5.22
N MET A 136 6.38 -4.56 -4.30
CA MET A 136 5.61 -4.51 -3.06
C MET A 136 4.61 -3.36 -3.08
N GLY A 137 3.32 -3.68 -3.17
CA GLY A 137 2.24 -2.69 -3.15
C GLY A 137 2.43 -1.62 -4.23
N TYR A 138 2.39 -0.34 -3.82
CA TYR A 138 2.63 0.82 -4.70
C TYR A 138 4.04 1.41 -4.58
N SER A 139 5.05 0.59 -4.26
CA SER A 139 6.39 1.08 -3.90
C SER A 139 7.31 1.43 -5.07
N SER A 140 6.89 1.22 -6.33
CA SER A 140 7.70 1.59 -7.49
C SER A 140 7.83 3.12 -7.63
N LEU A 141 9.01 3.60 -8.01
CA LEU A 141 9.32 5.00 -8.22
C LEU A 141 9.17 5.40 -9.69
N TYR A 142 8.52 6.53 -9.94
CA TYR A 142 8.26 7.08 -11.28
C TYR A 142 8.90 8.45 -11.46
N GLU A 143 9.03 8.93 -12.70
CA GLU A 143 9.61 10.24 -13.02
C GLU A 143 8.86 11.41 -12.37
N ASN A 144 7.53 11.36 -12.36
CA ASN A 144 6.68 12.45 -11.89
C ASN A 144 5.49 11.94 -11.06
N TYR A 145 4.96 12.81 -10.21
CA TYR A 145 3.82 12.55 -9.34
C TYR A 145 2.88 13.75 -9.30
N ASN A 146 1.59 13.51 -9.50
CA ASN A 146 0.53 14.46 -9.18
C ASN A 146 -0.15 14.02 -7.89
N LEU A 147 0.00 14.82 -6.83
CA LEU A 147 -0.66 14.62 -5.55
C LEU A 147 -1.94 15.46 -5.52
N ILE A 148 -3.06 14.85 -5.16
CA ILE A 148 -4.37 15.52 -5.06
C ILE A 148 -4.94 15.26 -3.67
N GLU A 149 -5.00 16.31 -2.85
CA GLU A 149 -5.57 16.24 -1.51
C GLU A 149 -7.10 16.34 -1.57
N LEU A 150 -7.75 15.44 -0.85
CA LEU A 150 -9.19 15.33 -0.73
C LEU A 150 -9.60 15.48 0.72
N LYS A 151 -10.63 16.28 0.95
CA LYS A 151 -11.35 16.36 2.22
C LYS A 151 -12.82 16.10 1.97
N ASP A 152 -13.35 15.07 2.61
CA ASP A 152 -14.75 14.64 2.50
C ASP A 152 -15.18 14.47 1.03
N GLY A 153 -14.32 13.85 0.24
CA GLY A 153 -14.48 13.62 -1.20
C GLY A 153 -14.25 14.86 -2.08
N VAL A 154 -13.99 16.03 -1.51
CA VAL A 154 -13.80 17.28 -2.26
C VAL A 154 -12.32 17.56 -2.47
N LYS A 155 -11.92 17.87 -3.71
CA LYS A 155 -10.55 18.29 -4.02
C LYS A 155 -10.26 19.64 -3.36
N VAL A 156 -9.27 19.67 -2.47
CA VAL A 156 -8.86 20.91 -1.77
C VAL A 156 -7.59 21.51 -2.33
N LYS A 157 -6.58 20.69 -2.62
CA LYS A 157 -5.27 21.14 -3.11
C LYS A 157 -4.65 20.09 -4.04
N SER A 158 -3.67 20.52 -4.82
CA SER A 158 -2.85 19.60 -5.61
C SER A 158 -1.41 20.09 -5.72
N LYS A 159 -0.46 19.14 -5.79
CA LYS A 159 0.96 19.43 -5.92
C LYS A 159 1.59 18.48 -6.95
N LYS A 160 2.39 19.02 -7.86
CA LYS A 160 3.22 18.21 -8.76
C LYS A 160 4.61 18.07 -8.17
N LEU A 161 5.18 16.88 -8.26
CA LEU A 161 6.51 16.55 -7.74
C LEU A 161 7.27 15.72 -8.78
N THR A 162 8.58 15.94 -8.86
CA THR A 162 9.52 15.00 -9.48
C THR A 162 9.73 13.78 -8.58
N ALA A 163 10.36 12.74 -9.11
CA ALA A 163 10.75 11.55 -8.35
C ALA A 163 11.50 11.89 -7.04
N GLN A 164 12.49 12.79 -7.11
CA GLN A 164 13.30 13.17 -5.96
C GLN A 164 12.48 13.91 -4.90
N GLU A 165 11.67 14.89 -5.33
CA GLU A 165 10.83 15.66 -4.41
C GLU A 165 9.74 14.78 -3.76
N PHE A 166 9.18 13.81 -4.49
CA PHE A 166 8.24 12.84 -3.94
C PHE A 166 8.90 11.95 -2.88
N MET A 167 10.12 11.48 -3.13
CA MET A 167 10.85 10.66 -2.16
C MET A 167 11.21 11.43 -0.90
N ASP A 168 11.60 12.70 -1.02
CA ASP A 168 11.92 13.53 0.14
C ASP A 168 10.66 13.87 0.95
N TYR A 169 9.56 14.20 0.26
CA TYR A 169 8.24 14.32 0.88
C TYR A 169 7.80 13.04 1.59
N LYS A 170 7.96 11.86 0.97
CA LYS A 170 7.61 10.56 1.58
C LYS A 170 8.42 10.30 2.86
N LYS A 171 9.71 10.62 2.86
CA LYS A 171 10.57 10.50 4.07
C LYS A 171 10.12 11.44 5.18
N ASP A 172 9.84 12.70 4.86
CA ASP A 172 9.43 13.69 5.85
C ASP A 172 8.03 13.38 6.40
N TYR A 173 7.11 12.96 5.54
CA TYR A 173 5.79 12.49 5.96
C TYR A 173 5.90 11.28 6.87
N PHE A 174 6.81 10.34 6.58
CA PHE A 174 7.04 9.20 7.47
C PHE A 174 7.51 9.64 8.86
N LYS A 175 8.47 10.57 8.95
CA LYS A 175 8.93 11.11 10.24
C LYS A 175 7.78 11.73 11.04
N TYR A 176 6.87 12.43 10.37
CA TYR A 176 5.65 12.94 10.98
C TYR A 176 4.72 11.81 11.41
N TYR A 177 4.41 10.87 10.52
CA TYR A 177 3.49 9.77 10.74
C TYR A 177 3.89 8.92 11.95
N LYS A 178 5.19 8.67 12.17
CA LYS A 178 5.69 7.95 13.36
C LYS A 178 5.27 8.58 14.71
N LYS A 179 4.94 9.87 14.72
CA LYS A 179 4.51 10.60 15.93
C LYS A 179 3.01 10.50 16.18
N THR A 180 2.23 9.93 15.25
CA THR A 180 0.76 9.83 15.33
C THR A 180 0.31 8.59 16.10
N GLU A 181 -0.87 8.66 16.72
CA GLU A 181 -1.51 7.51 17.37
C GLU A 181 -1.82 6.39 16.36
N GLU A 182 -2.21 6.75 15.14
CA GLU A 182 -2.49 5.82 14.04
C GLU A 182 -1.27 4.95 13.72
N TYR A 183 -0.07 5.55 13.66
CA TYR A 183 1.15 4.77 13.49
C TYR A 183 1.40 3.81 14.65
N GLN A 184 1.22 4.27 15.90
CA GLN A 184 1.45 3.40 17.08
C GLN A 184 0.51 2.21 17.08
N GLN A 185 -0.75 2.42 16.71
CA GLN A 185 -1.73 1.35 16.57
C GLN A 185 -1.33 0.36 15.47
N LYS A 186 -0.99 0.85 14.27
CA LYS A 186 -0.62 -0.01 13.13
C LYS A 186 0.68 -0.77 13.35
N ALA A 187 1.67 -0.14 13.97
CA ALA A 187 2.92 -0.77 14.35
C ALA A 187 2.68 -1.92 15.35
N LYS A 188 1.78 -1.73 16.32
CA LYS A 188 1.38 -2.77 17.27
C LYS A 188 0.65 -3.93 16.58
N GLU A 189 -0.35 -3.62 15.74
CA GLU A 189 -1.09 -4.63 14.97
C GLU A 189 -0.16 -5.50 14.11
N PHE A 190 0.82 -4.88 13.44
CA PHE A 190 1.81 -5.60 12.63
C PHE A 190 2.69 -6.52 13.50
N LYS A 191 3.18 -6.03 14.65
CA LYS A 191 4.01 -6.81 15.57
C LYS A 191 3.28 -8.02 16.14
N GLU A 192 2.01 -7.86 16.49
CA GLU A 192 1.17 -8.97 16.98
C GLU A 192 0.93 -10.02 15.88
N MET A 193 0.75 -9.59 14.63
CA MET A 193 0.61 -10.50 13.49
C MET A 193 1.90 -11.30 13.24
N THR A 194 3.08 -10.66 13.29
CA THR A 194 4.36 -11.36 13.10
C THR A 194 4.63 -12.36 14.22
N ASP A 195 4.34 -11.99 15.48
CA ASP A 195 4.53 -12.88 16.63
C ASP A 195 3.65 -14.14 16.57
N ASP A 196 2.43 -14.04 16.05
CA ASP A 196 1.55 -15.21 15.85
C ASP A 196 2.06 -16.15 14.75
N VAL A 197 2.58 -15.58 13.65
CA VAL A 197 3.18 -16.36 12.56
C VAL A 197 4.43 -17.09 13.03
N ASP A 198 5.31 -16.41 13.76
CA ASP A 198 6.55 -17.02 14.29
C ASP A 198 6.23 -18.16 15.27
N LYS A 199 5.25 -17.99 16.17
CA LYS A 199 4.80 -19.06 17.08
C LYS A 199 4.25 -20.28 16.33
N LYS A 200 3.44 -20.07 15.28
CA LYS A 200 2.93 -21.15 14.43
C LYS A 200 4.05 -21.88 13.69
N LEU A 201 5.05 -21.13 13.23
CA LEU A 201 6.20 -21.68 12.53
C LEU A 201 7.13 -22.47 13.47
N ASP A 202 7.41 -21.96 14.68
CA ASP A 202 8.24 -22.64 15.68
C ASP A 202 7.63 -23.97 16.15
N LEU A 203 6.30 -24.02 16.31
CA LEU A 203 5.58 -25.27 16.59
C LEU A 203 5.80 -26.32 15.49
N SER A 204 5.91 -25.90 14.23
CA SER A 204 6.16 -26.79 13.08
C SER A 204 7.63 -27.23 12.92
N ILE A 205 8.60 -26.44 13.45
CA ILE A 205 10.04 -26.65 13.23
C ILE A 205 10.71 -27.39 14.42
N SER A 206 10.00 -27.63 15.52
CA SER A 206 10.53 -28.25 16.77
C SER A 206 11.15 -29.66 16.65
N GLY A 207 11.29 -30.22 15.45
CA GLY A 207 11.91 -31.52 15.17
C GLY A 207 13.44 -31.54 15.03
N ASN A 208 14.19 -30.43 14.99
CA ASN A 208 15.65 -30.56 14.83
C ASN A 208 16.54 -29.42 15.37
N SER A 209 17.63 -29.84 16.02
CA SER A 209 18.86 -29.11 16.36
C SER A 209 19.02 -28.65 17.83
N LYS A 210 19.76 -29.47 18.58
CA LYS A 210 20.47 -29.10 19.80
C LYS A 210 21.90 -28.70 19.43
N ASN A 211 22.23 -27.41 19.51
CA ASN A 211 23.58 -26.92 19.81
C ASN A 211 23.50 -25.43 20.19
N LYS A 212 23.47 -25.12 21.49
CA LYS A 212 23.54 -23.73 21.99
C LYS A 212 24.90 -23.47 22.61
N LYS A 213 25.73 -22.68 21.92
CA LYS A 213 26.83 -21.92 22.55
C LYS A 213 26.24 -20.98 23.62
N LYS A 214 26.96 -20.78 24.73
CA LYS A 214 26.61 -19.81 25.78
C LYS A 214 26.76 -18.38 25.23
N GLU A 215 25.72 -17.92 24.58
CA GLU A 215 25.54 -16.53 24.15
C GLU A 215 24.76 -15.74 25.22
N ASN A 216 25.08 -14.47 25.40
CA ASN A 216 24.44 -13.63 26.43
C ASN A 216 22.97 -13.39 26.08
N LYS A 217 22.07 -13.98 26.88
CA LYS A 217 20.61 -13.93 26.68
C LYS A 217 20.07 -12.49 26.54
N TYR A 218 20.57 -11.54 27.33
CA TYR A 218 20.13 -10.14 27.29
C TYR A 218 20.49 -9.45 25.97
N LEU A 219 21.71 -9.67 25.47
CA LEU A 219 22.14 -9.09 24.18
C LEU A 219 21.30 -9.65 23.04
N LYS A 220 21.05 -10.97 23.05
CA LYS A 220 20.20 -11.62 22.03
C LYS A 220 18.77 -11.09 22.03
N GLU A 221 18.17 -10.90 23.20
CA GLU A 221 16.83 -10.33 23.33
C GLU A 221 16.76 -8.89 22.81
N LYS A 222 17.78 -8.06 23.11
CA LYS A 222 17.86 -6.68 22.64
C LYS A 222 18.09 -6.58 21.12
N GLU A 223 18.94 -7.44 20.57
CA GLU A 223 19.18 -7.52 19.12
C GLU A 223 17.92 -7.97 18.37
N ALA A 224 17.21 -8.98 18.90
CA ALA A 224 15.94 -9.43 18.34
C ALA A 224 14.88 -8.32 18.35
N ALA A 225 14.74 -7.61 19.47
CA ALA A 225 13.81 -6.48 19.59
C ALA A 225 14.15 -5.35 18.60
N TYR A 226 15.44 -4.97 18.49
CA TYR A 226 15.88 -3.96 17.54
C TYR A 226 15.60 -4.34 16.10
N LYS A 227 15.81 -5.62 15.74
CA LYS A 227 15.52 -6.13 14.40
C LYS A 227 14.02 -6.09 14.10
N ALA A 228 13.18 -6.53 15.03
CA ALA A 228 11.72 -6.50 14.89
C ALA A 228 11.20 -5.06 14.69
N ASP A 229 11.72 -4.11 15.47
CA ASP A 229 11.32 -2.69 15.33
C ASP A 229 11.73 -2.13 13.96
N LYS A 230 12.89 -2.54 13.41
CA LYS A 230 13.33 -2.15 12.06
C LYS A 230 12.49 -2.77 10.95
N GLU A 231 12.03 -4.00 11.14
CA GLU A 231 11.10 -4.67 10.20
C GLU A 231 9.76 -3.94 10.17
N VAL A 232 9.23 -3.55 11.34
CA VAL A 232 8.01 -2.72 11.45
C VAL A 232 8.21 -1.39 10.73
N GLU A 233 9.29 -0.64 11.03
CA GLU A 233 9.55 0.65 10.36
C GLU A 233 9.62 0.51 8.84
N SER A 234 10.29 -0.54 8.35
CA SER A 234 10.44 -0.80 6.91
C SER A 234 9.11 -1.12 6.26
N PHE A 235 8.30 -2.00 6.88
CA PHE A 235 6.96 -2.33 6.42
C PHE A 235 6.06 -1.09 6.37
N MET A 236 6.02 -0.32 7.46
CA MET A 236 5.22 0.90 7.55
C MET A 236 5.64 1.96 6.51
N PHE A 237 6.92 2.03 6.15
CA PHE A 237 7.41 2.94 5.10
C PHE A 237 7.00 2.48 3.69
N ILE A 238 7.04 1.18 3.42
CA ILE A 238 6.62 0.57 2.14
C ILE A 238 5.15 0.90 1.88
N PHE A 239 4.28 0.65 2.86
CA PHE A 239 2.83 0.89 2.78
C PHE A 239 2.40 2.31 3.15
N LEU A 240 3.35 3.26 3.28
CA LEU A 240 3.05 4.61 3.75
C LEU A 240 2.02 5.34 2.88
N ASN A 241 1.97 5.04 1.57
CA ASN A 241 1.02 5.65 0.64
C ASN A 241 -0.44 5.52 1.12
N ASP A 242 -0.79 4.43 1.81
CA ASP A 242 -2.14 4.18 2.33
C ASP A 242 -2.50 5.09 3.52
N TYR A 243 -1.50 5.70 4.16
CA TYR A 243 -1.64 6.55 5.35
C TYR A 243 -1.34 8.02 5.08
N MET A 244 -1.01 8.38 3.84
CA MET A 244 -0.76 9.76 3.43
C MET A 244 -2.08 10.48 3.17
N LYS A 245 -2.33 11.56 3.94
CA LYS A 245 -3.62 12.25 3.97
C LYS A 245 -3.56 13.71 3.53
N THR A 246 -2.38 14.32 3.50
CA THR A 246 -2.22 15.75 3.18
C THR A 246 -0.89 16.06 2.51
N ILE A 247 -0.87 17.03 1.58
CA ILE A 247 0.35 17.50 0.91
C ILE A 247 1.21 18.42 1.80
N GLU A 248 0.63 18.96 2.88
CA GLU A 248 1.31 19.85 3.82
C GLU A 248 1.54 19.10 5.13
N ILE A 249 2.79 18.71 5.40
CA ILE A 249 3.14 17.97 6.62
C ILE A 249 2.98 18.92 7.81
N PRO A 250 2.13 18.60 8.81
CA PRO A 250 1.96 19.44 9.98
C PRO A 250 3.28 19.61 10.71
N VAL A 251 3.64 20.87 10.98
CA VAL A 251 4.80 21.22 11.79
C VAL A 251 4.34 21.19 13.24
N ASN A 252 4.47 20.01 13.88
CA ASN A 252 4.37 19.90 15.33
C ASN A 252 5.70 20.32 15.97
#